data_AF-A2E9E7-F1
#
_entry.id   AF-A2E9E7-F1
#
_cell.length_a   1.000
_cell.length_b   1.000
_cell.length_c   1.000
_cell.angle_alpha   90.00
_cell.angle_beta   90.00
_cell.angle_gamma   90.00
#
_symmetry.space_group_name_H-M   'P 1'
#
loop_
_entity.id
_entity.type
_entity.pdbx_description
1 polymer ?
#
loop_
_entity_poly.entity_id
_entity_poly.type
_entity_poly.pdbx_seq_one_letter_code
_entity_poly.pdbx_strand_id
1 'polypeptide(L)'
;MLETFLQQNEINWLIRTTDDVHIDQFDMIKYMNDLESMYNPINDTVIRGHFIEPFYLHGGPGWIMSRKACVLTLRYIKQKIKQSKLYNGGDDIFLGYIFKKIFKKSRKIHSYAINGAPLSTEAKKRLAARDFRNLPDCPENVMNHFRNIVINHAGDNSLDVITKRHIFNKIIPDDVYLFVPPERTGEAELCYSKNATIPII
;
A
#
# COMPACT_ATOMS: atom_id res chain seq x y z
N MET A 1 19.08 2.76 -5.94
CA MET A 1 17.75 2.31 -6.39
C MET A 1 17.23 3.11 -7.59
N LEU A 2 16.80 4.38 -7.44
CA LEU A 2 16.19 5.13 -8.56
C LEU A 2 17.11 5.31 -9.77
N GLU A 3 18.39 5.64 -9.55
CA GLU A 3 19.36 5.75 -10.64
C GLU A 3 19.53 4.44 -11.39
N THR A 4 19.72 3.34 -10.66
CA THR A 4 19.84 1.98 -11.20
C THR A 4 18.62 1.59 -12.03
N PHE A 5 17.41 1.79 -11.50
CA PHE A 5 16.15 1.52 -12.21
C PHE A 5 16.04 2.28 -13.52
N LEU A 6 16.45 3.56 -13.52
CA LEU A 6 16.37 4.42 -14.71
C LEU A 6 17.47 4.14 -15.73
N GLN A 7 18.63 3.65 -15.31
CA GLN A 7 19.77 3.40 -16.20
C GLN A 7 19.70 2.04 -16.91
N GLN A 8 19.17 1.01 -16.24
CA GLN A 8 19.39 -0.36 -16.68
C GLN A 8 18.23 -0.95 -17.49
N ASN A 9 17.02 -0.39 -17.40
CA ASN A 9 15.82 -1.13 -17.79
C ASN A 9 14.83 -0.28 -18.59
N GLU A 10 14.18 -0.92 -19.59
CA GLU A 10 12.96 -0.44 -20.27
C GLU A 10 11.69 -0.65 -19.42
N ILE A 11 11.85 -1.01 -18.13
CA ILE A 11 10.73 -1.24 -17.23
C ILE A 11 10.01 0.08 -16.93
N ASN A 12 8.68 0.00 -17.03
CA ASN A 12 7.74 1.10 -16.88
C ASN A 12 7.42 1.48 -15.42
N TRP A 13 7.46 0.50 -14.52
CA TRP A 13 7.04 0.69 -13.13
C TRP A 13 8.11 0.19 -12.15
N LEU A 14 8.39 1.01 -11.14
CA LEU A 14 9.20 0.63 -10.00
C LEU A 14 8.29 0.21 -8.86
N ILE A 15 8.50 -0.99 -8.32
CA ILE A 15 7.89 -1.44 -7.07
C ILE A 15 9.00 -1.44 -6.02
N ARG A 16 8.80 -0.73 -4.91
CA ARG A 16 9.69 -0.76 -3.74
C ARG A 16 8.88 -1.23 -2.56
N THR A 17 9.37 -2.22 -1.83
CA THR A 17 8.77 -2.74 -0.60
C THR A 17 9.85 -3.18 0.38
N THR A 18 9.48 -3.54 1.61
CA THR A 18 10.35 -4.24 2.58
C THR A 18 10.23 -5.76 2.44
N ASP A 19 11.07 -6.51 3.13
CA ASP A 19 11.14 -7.98 3.11
C ASP A 19 10.08 -8.67 3.99
N ASP A 20 9.37 -7.91 4.82
CA ASP A 20 8.30 -8.36 5.72
C ASP A 20 6.88 -8.12 5.16
N VAL A 21 6.72 -8.12 3.82
CA VAL A 21 5.41 -8.02 3.15
C VAL A 21 5.00 -9.31 2.46
N HIS A 22 3.69 -9.49 2.32
CA HIS A 22 3.13 -10.43 1.35
C HIS A 22 2.75 -9.70 0.06
N ILE A 23 3.09 -10.30 -1.09
CA ILE A 23 2.60 -9.89 -2.41
C ILE A 23 1.86 -11.07 -3.03
N ASP A 24 0.55 -10.92 -3.29
CA ASP A 24 -0.19 -11.89 -4.09
C ASP A 24 0.19 -11.71 -5.56
N GLN A 25 0.91 -12.67 -6.13
CA GLN A 25 1.46 -12.53 -7.48
C GLN A 25 0.37 -12.43 -8.56
N PHE A 26 -0.75 -13.13 -8.39
CA PHE A 26 -1.82 -13.13 -9.40
C PHE A 26 -2.60 -11.81 -9.37
N ASP A 27 -2.96 -11.36 -8.17
CA ASP A 27 -3.62 -10.07 -8.01
C ASP A 27 -2.69 -8.91 -8.36
N MET A 28 -1.38 -9.06 -8.16
CA MET A 28 -0.39 -8.08 -8.57
C MET A 28 -0.31 -7.95 -10.09
N ILE A 29 -0.32 -9.05 -10.84
CA ILE A 29 -0.35 -8.98 -12.32
C ILE A 29 -1.61 -8.24 -12.78
N LYS A 30 -2.78 -8.58 -12.22
CA LYS A 30 -4.03 -7.90 -12.55
C LYS A 30 -3.95 -6.41 -12.23
N TYR A 31 -3.48 -6.07 -11.03
CA TYR A 31 -3.35 -4.68 -10.60
C TYR A 31 -2.38 -3.87 -11.48
N MET A 32 -1.27 -4.47 -11.92
CA MET A 32 -0.34 -3.81 -12.84
C MET A 32 -0.96 -3.61 -14.23
N ASN A 33 -1.72 -4.58 -14.74
CA ASN A 33 -2.46 -4.42 -16.01
C ASN A 33 -3.50 -3.30 -15.92
N ASP A 34 -4.21 -3.22 -14.79
CA ASP A 34 -5.17 -2.14 -14.55
C ASP A 34 -4.45 -0.78 -14.55
N LEU A 35 -3.28 -0.66 -13.90
CA LEU A 35 -2.47 0.56 -13.93
C LEU A 35 -2.01 0.93 -15.35
N GLU A 36 -1.51 -0.03 -16.14
CA GLU A 36 -1.08 0.20 -17.52
C GLU A 36 -2.26 0.58 -18.43
N SER A 37 -3.47 0.09 -18.16
CA SER A 37 -4.67 0.47 -18.91
C SER A 37 -5.13 1.91 -18.63
N MET A 38 -4.84 2.42 -17.43
CA MET A 38 -5.28 3.74 -16.97
C MET A 38 -4.25 4.85 -17.19
N TYR A 39 -2.96 4.50 -17.28
CA TYR A 39 -1.87 5.47 -17.25
C TYR A 39 -0.75 5.10 -18.23
N ASN A 40 -0.16 6.11 -18.86
CA ASN A 40 1.07 5.95 -19.62
C ASN A 40 2.28 6.18 -18.68
N PRO A 41 3.05 5.15 -18.28
CA PRO A 41 4.11 5.27 -17.27
C PRO A 41 5.30 6.15 -17.69
N ILE A 42 5.45 6.43 -18.97
CA ILE A 42 6.51 7.29 -19.52
C ILE A 42 6.12 8.78 -19.41
N ASN A 43 4.82 9.07 -19.55
CA ASN A 43 4.31 10.43 -19.63
C ASN A 43 3.59 10.88 -18.34
N ASP A 44 2.84 9.97 -17.71
CA ASP A 44 2.03 10.23 -16.54
C ASP A 44 2.81 10.07 -15.25
N THR A 45 2.58 11.01 -14.33
CA THR A 45 3.25 11.05 -13.04
C THR A 45 2.39 10.35 -11.99
N VAL A 46 2.58 9.03 -11.86
CA VAL A 46 1.80 8.16 -10.98
C VAL A 46 2.66 7.58 -9.85
N ILE A 47 2.11 7.61 -8.63
CA ILE A 47 2.59 6.84 -7.47
C ILE A 47 1.38 6.16 -6.85
N ARG A 48 1.51 4.91 -6.39
CA ARG A 48 0.47 4.19 -5.63
C ARG A 48 1.08 3.56 -4.39
N GLY A 49 0.51 3.79 -3.22
CA GLY A 49 0.96 3.21 -1.96
C GLY A 49 -0.04 3.44 -0.84
N HIS A 50 0.28 2.96 0.37
CA HIS A 50 -0.53 3.29 1.54
C HIS A 50 -0.18 4.71 2.01
N PHE A 51 -1.04 5.68 1.70
CA PHE A 51 -0.86 7.07 2.12
C PHE A 51 -1.51 7.32 3.47
N ILE A 52 -0.73 7.89 4.40
CA ILE A 52 -1.18 8.27 5.75
C ILE A 52 -1.18 9.81 5.84
N GLU A 53 -2.37 10.38 5.98
CA GLU A 53 -2.54 11.81 6.26
C GLU A 53 -1.97 12.14 7.66
N PRO A 54 -1.28 13.29 7.85
CA PRO A 54 -1.05 14.35 6.87
C PRO A 54 0.26 14.26 6.06
N PHE A 55 1.06 13.19 6.23
CA PHE A 55 2.50 13.36 6.10
C PHE A 55 3.35 12.36 5.33
N TYR A 56 2.94 11.15 4.97
CA TYR A 56 3.85 10.29 4.17
C TYR A 56 3.19 9.05 3.54
N LEU A 57 3.90 8.49 2.56
CA LEU A 57 3.67 7.15 2.03
C LEU A 57 4.38 6.15 2.94
N HIS A 58 3.65 5.16 3.45
CA HIS A 58 4.20 4.19 4.39
C HIS A 58 5.34 3.37 3.76
N GLY A 59 6.49 3.31 4.44
CA GLY A 59 7.67 2.55 4.01
C GLY A 59 7.43 1.04 3.87
N GLY A 60 6.96 0.38 4.94
CA GLY A 60 6.69 -1.06 5.01
C GLY A 60 6.02 -1.68 3.77
N PRO A 61 4.71 -1.44 3.53
CA PRO A 61 4.01 -2.02 2.37
C PRO A 61 4.57 -1.52 1.03
N GLY A 62 5.40 -0.48 1.07
CA GLY A 62 6.02 0.06 -0.10
C GLY A 62 5.08 0.90 -0.96
N TRP A 63 5.55 1.13 -2.18
CA TRP A 63 4.86 1.91 -3.18
C TRP A 63 5.28 1.52 -4.60
N ILE A 64 4.44 1.89 -5.55
CA ILE A 64 4.63 1.68 -6.98
C ILE A 64 4.75 3.05 -7.63
N MET A 65 5.75 3.25 -8.47
CA MET A 65 5.98 4.50 -9.20
C MET A 65 6.08 4.25 -10.69
N SER A 66 5.38 5.09 -11.46
CA SER A 66 5.65 5.21 -12.90
C SER A 66 7.09 5.66 -13.15
N ARG A 67 7.65 5.30 -14.31
CA ARG A 67 8.99 5.73 -14.72
C ARG A 67 9.13 7.25 -14.72
N LYS A 68 8.10 7.98 -15.17
CA LYS A 68 8.06 9.44 -15.10
C LYS A 68 8.18 9.95 -13.66
N ALA A 69 7.45 9.36 -12.72
CA ALA A 69 7.55 9.70 -11.30
C ALA A 69 8.96 9.43 -10.75
N CYS A 70 9.61 8.32 -11.15
CA CYS A 70 11.00 8.04 -10.77
C CYS A 70 11.97 9.11 -11.28
N VAL A 71 11.85 9.54 -12.54
CA VAL A 71 12.68 10.61 -13.11
C VAL A 71 12.53 11.92 -12.34
N LEU A 72 11.28 12.33 -12.06
CA LEU A 72 11.00 13.56 -11.32
C LEU A 72 11.52 13.51 -9.89
N THR A 73 11.30 12.38 -9.19
CA THR A 73 11.80 12.18 -7.83
C THR A 73 13.32 12.23 -7.79
N LEU A 74 14.01 11.52 -8.70
CA LEU A 74 15.48 11.55 -8.76
C LEU A 74 16.01 12.97 -9.05
N ARG A 75 15.39 13.68 -10.00
CA ARG A 75 15.76 15.08 -10.31
C ARG A 75 15.63 15.96 -9.07
N TYR A 76 14.52 15.85 -8.33
CA TYR A 76 14.29 16.65 -7.13
C TYR A 76 15.27 16.29 -6.01
N ILE A 77 15.54 14.99 -5.80
CA ILE A 77 16.54 14.50 -4.87
C ILE A 77 17.91 15.11 -5.19
N LYS A 78 18.37 15.05 -6.45
CA LYS A 78 19.67 15.63 -6.86
C LYS A 78 19.75 17.15 -6.62
N GLN A 79 18.65 17.86 -6.79
CA GLN A 79 18.58 19.30 -6.51
C GLN A 79 18.62 19.62 -5.01
N LYS A 80 18.04 18.75 -4.17
CA LYS A 80 17.89 18.99 -2.72
C LYS A 80 18.93 18.30 -1.86
N ILE A 81 19.63 17.27 -2.32
CA ILE A 81 20.74 16.62 -1.61
C ILE A 81 21.86 17.60 -1.29
N LYS A 82 22.11 18.60 -2.15
CA LYS A 82 23.07 19.67 -1.85
C LYS A 82 22.65 20.54 -0.65
N GLN A 83 21.39 20.47 -0.24
CA GLN A 83 20.78 21.20 0.88
C GLN A 83 20.44 20.28 2.07
N SER A 84 20.69 18.96 1.98
CA SER A 84 20.07 17.94 2.83
C SER A 84 20.82 17.58 4.11
N LYS A 85 21.78 18.40 4.60
CA LYS A 85 22.38 18.23 5.93
C LYS A 85 21.37 18.34 7.10
N LEU A 86 20.07 18.39 6.83
CA LEU A 86 19.00 18.82 7.73
C LEU A 86 17.91 17.76 7.97
N TYR A 87 18.07 16.50 7.49
CA TYR A 87 17.02 15.49 7.65
C TYR A 87 17.44 14.32 8.54
N ASN A 88 16.82 14.21 9.72
CA ASN A 88 17.03 13.16 10.73
C ASN A 88 15.87 12.14 10.77
N GLY A 89 15.17 11.92 9.65
CA GLY A 89 14.04 10.97 9.55
C GLY A 89 14.36 9.74 8.70
N GLY A 90 13.47 8.74 8.76
CA GLY A 90 13.50 7.57 7.86
C GLY A 90 13.42 7.96 6.38
N ASP A 91 13.79 7.04 5.50
CA ASP A 91 13.80 7.26 4.05
C ASP A 91 12.38 7.53 3.51
N ASP A 92 11.38 6.89 4.08
CA ASP A 92 9.95 7.08 3.81
C ASP A 92 9.43 8.48 4.20
N ILE A 93 9.88 9.04 5.32
CA ILE A 93 9.51 10.41 5.72
C ILE A 93 10.15 11.42 4.76
N PHE A 94 11.43 11.23 4.41
CA PHE A 94 12.14 12.08 3.45
C PHE A 94 11.48 12.03 2.07
N LEU A 95 11.17 10.83 1.59
CA LEU A 95 10.45 10.64 0.33
C LEU A 95 9.03 11.19 0.41
N GLY A 96 8.33 11.05 1.54
CA GLY A 96 7.03 11.65 1.79
C GLY A 96 7.04 13.17 1.62
N TYR A 97 8.08 13.85 2.13
CA TYR A 97 8.29 15.28 1.89
C TYR A 97 8.45 15.60 0.40
N ILE A 98 9.27 14.82 -0.32
CA ILE A 98 9.47 14.99 -1.77
C ILE A 98 8.17 14.77 -2.52
N PHE A 99 7.43 13.72 -2.16
CA PHE A 99 6.18 13.36 -2.81
C PHE A 99 5.12 14.45 -2.62
N LYS A 100 5.05 15.06 -1.43
CA LYS A 100 4.19 16.22 -1.20
C LYS A 100 4.50 17.40 -2.11
N LYS A 101 5.78 17.60 -2.46
CA LYS A 101 6.23 18.70 -3.33
C LYS A 101 5.98 18.42 -4.80
N ILE A 102 6.19 17.19 -5.26
CA ILE A 102 6.06 16.81 -6.67
C ILE A 102 4.60 16.50 -7.04
N PHE A 103 3.87 15.79 -6.17
CA PHE A 103 2.58 15.18 -6.49
C PHE A 103 1.38 15.91 -5.86
N LYS A 104 1.58 17.13 -5.31
CA LYS A 104 0.57 18.08 -4.78
C LYS A 104 -0.80 17.47 -4.45
N LYS A 105 -1.00 16.94 -3.23
CA LYS A 105 -2.28 16.36 -2.73
C LYS A 105 -3.04 15.50 -3.77
N SER A 106 -2.37 14.91 -4.75
CA SER A 106 -3.09 14.18 -5.78
C SER A 106 -3.59 12.91 -5.14
N ARG A 107 -4.92 12.77 -5.13
CA ARG A 107 -5.66 11.57 -4.71
C ARG A 107 -5.13 10.27 -5.31
N LYS A 108 -4.39 10.40 -6.42
CA LYS A 108 -3.72 9.32 -7.14
C LYS A 108 -2.65 8.59 -6.32
N ILE A 109 -2.21 9.11 -5.16
CA ILE A 109 -1.13 8.51 -4.35
C ILE A 109 -1.62 7.32 -3.51
N HIS A 110 -2.80 7.42 -2.90
CA HIS A 110 -3.32 6.35 -2.05
C HIS A 110 -3.82 5.19 -2.91
N SER A 111 -3.56 3.96 -2.47
CA SER A 111 -4.15 2.76 -3.07
C SER A 111 -4.66 1.82 -2.01
N TYR A 112 -5.95 1.53 -2.06
CA TYR A 112 -6.60 0.53 -1.22
C TYR A 112 -6.10 -0.90 -1.46
N ALA A 113 -5.44 -1.15 -2.59
CA ALA A 113 -4.80 -2.44 -2.89
C ALA A 113 -3.48 -2.64 -2.13
N ILE A 114 -2.95 -1.60 -1.47
CA ILE A 114 -1.69 -1.64 -0.75
C ILE A 114 -1.99 -1.31 0.72
N ASN A 115 -1.99 -2.32 1.58
CA ASN A 115 -2.25 -2.17 3.00
C ASN A 115 -0.95 -2.11 3.80
N GLY A 116 -0.74 -0.99 4.49
CA GLY A 116 0.35 -0.80 5.44
C GLY A 116 -0.04 -0.86 6.90
N ALA A 117 -1.33 -0.95 7.22
CA ALA A 117 -1.75 -1.06 8.62
C ALA A 117 -1.52 -2.50 9.09
N PRO A 118 -0.70 -2.74 10.14
CA PRO A 118 -0.56 -4.06 10.72
C PRO A 118 -1.92 -4.60 11.15
N LEU A 119 -2.13 -5.90 11.00
CA LEU A 119 -3.35 -6.53 11.49
C LEU A 119 -3.34 -6.60 13.02
N SER A 120 -4.49 -6.35 13.62
CA SER A 120 -4.67 -6.52 15.06
C SER A 120 -4.39 -7.96 15.50
N THR A 121 -4.13 -8.15 16.79
CA THR A 121 -4.00 -9.50 17.37
C THR A 121 -5.26 -10.35 17.14
N GLU A 122 -6.44 -9.74 17.20
CA GLU A 122 -7.71 -10.45 17.01
C GLU A 122 -7.94 -10.84 15.56
N ALA A 123 -7.68 -9.94 14.61
CA ALA A 123 -7.73 -10.22 13.18
C ALA A 123 -6.76 -11.37 12.81
N LYS A 124 -5.54 -11.34 13.35
CA LYS A 124 -4.54 -12.41 13.16
C LYS A 124 -5.05 -13.76 13.68
N LYS A 125 -5.61 -13.81 14.89
CA LYS A 125 -6.19 -15.04 15.47
C LYS A 125 -7.32 -15.59 14.61
N ARG A 126 -8.21 -14.72 14.13
CA ARG A 126 -9.34 -15.12 13.26
C ARG A 126 -8.88 -15.66 11.92
N LEU A 127 -7.90 -15.03 11.28
CA LEU A 127 -7.29 -15.52 10.04
C LEU A 127 -6.64 -16.89 10.25
N ALA A 128 -5.86 -17.05 11.32
CA ALA A 128 -5.20 -18.31 11.66
C ALA A 128 -6.21 -19.44 11.93
N ALA A 129 -7.28 -19.14 12.68
CA ALA A 129 -8.37 -20.08 12.99
C ALA A 129 -9.36 -20.29 11.84
N ARG A 130 -9.31 -19.45 10.79
CA ARG A 130 -10.29 -19.40 9.70
C ARG A 130 -11.72 -19.15 10.21
N ASP A 131 -11.86 -18.35 11.27
CA ASP A 131 -13.14 -18.07 11.91
C ASP A 131 -13.62 -16.64 11.57
N PHE A 132 -14.59 -16.58 10.66
CA PHE A 132 -15.23 -15.34 10.22
C PHE A 132 -16.63 -15.16 10.81
N ARG A 133 -17.00 -15.97 11.81
CA ARG A 133 -18.29 -15.85 12.49
C ARG A 133 -18.24 -14.67 13.46
N ASN A 134 -19.38 -13.98 13.59
CA ASN A 134 -19.55 -12.89 14.55
C ASN A 134 -18.50 -11.78 14.40
N LEU A 135 -18.08 -11.48 13.17
CA LEU A 135 -17.31 -10.27 12.90
C LEU A 135 -18.19 -9.04 13.19
N PRO A 136 -17.61 -7.94 13.69
CA PRO A 136 -18.35 -6.71 13.88
C PRO A 136 -18.83 -6.17 12.53
N ASP A 137 -19.95 -5.43 12.55
CA ASP A 137 -20.41 -4.70 11.37
C ASP A 137 -19.34 -3.68 10.96
N CYS A 138 -19.10 -3.58 9.65
CA CYS A 138 -18.18 -2.58 9.15
C CYS A 138 -18.69 -1.16 9.43
N PRO A 139 -17.79 -0.23 9.80
CA PRO A 139 -18.13 1.19 9.78
C PRO A 139 -18.45 1.62 8.33
N GLU A 140 -19.12 2.77 8.18
CA GLU A 140 -19.46 3.34 6.86
C GLU A 140 -18.24 3.47 5.93
N ASN A 141 -17.05 3.69 6.52
CA ASN A 141 -15.79 3.82 5.80
C ASN A 141 -14.87 2.63 6.08
N VAL A 142 -14.88 1.67 5.17
CA VAL A 142 -13.89 0.58 5.14
C VAL A 142 -12.69 0.97 4.29
N MET A 143 -11.54 0.31 4.52
CA MET A 143 -10.38 0.49 3.65
C MET A 143 -10.59 -0.25 2.33
N ASN A 144 -10.79 -1.57 2.38
CA ASN A 144 -10.99 -2.37 1.18
C ASN A 144 -11.56 -3.74 1.54
N HIS A 145 -12.09 -4.44 0.54
CA HIS A 145 -12.26 -5.89 0.64
C HIS A 145 -10.90 -6.51 0.90
N PHE A 146 -10.85 -7.47 1.82
CA PHE A 146 -9.61 -8.18 2.12
C PHE A 146 -9.05 -8.83 0.85
N ARG A 147 -9.91 -9.43 0.02
CA ARG A 147 -9.51 -10.08 -1.25
C ARG A 147 -8.86 -9.14 -2.28
N ASN A 148 -9.06 -7.82 -2.17
CA ASN A 148 -8.51 -6.85 -3.13
C ASN A 148 -7.15 -6.28 -2.72
N ILE A 149 -6.57 -6.75 -1.61
CA ILE A 149 -5.27 -6.32 -1.13
C ILE A 149 -4.19 -7.14 -1.83
N VAL A 150 -3.35 -6.45 -2.59
CA VAL A 150 -2.28 -7.01 -3.40
C VAL A 150 -0.96 -7.04 -2.62
N ILE A 151 -0.69 -5.98 -1.86
CA ILE A 151 0.49 -5.88 -0.98
C ILE A 151 0.00 -5.67 0.44
N ASN A 152 0.44 -6.53 1.36
CA ASN A 152 0.06 -6.46 2.76
C ASN A 152 1.30 -6.46 3.67
N HIS A 153 1.45 -5.39 4.45
CA HIS A 153 2.45 -5.31 5.51
C HIS A 153 1.86 -5.88 6.79
N ALA A 154 2.41 -6.99 7.30
CA ALA A 154 1.89 -7.63 8.51
C ALA A 154 2.35 -6.94 9.80
N GLY A 155 3.45 -6.17 9.72
CA GLY A 155 4.08 -5.49 10.85
C GLY A 155 4.53 -6.42 11.98
N ASP A 156 4.55 -7.73 11.75
CA ASP A 156 5.12 -8.72 12.66
C ASP A 156 5.70 -9.93 11.89
N ASN A 157 6.54 -10.69 12.58
CA ASN A 157 7.12 -11.93 12.05
C ASN A 157 6.11 -13.10 12.05
N SER A 158 4.79 -12.84 12.15
CA SER A 158 3.79 -13.90 12.05
C SER A 158 3.65 -14.32 10.59
N LEU A 159 4.66 -15.07 10.14
CA LEU A 159 4.81 -15.60 8.80
C LEU A 159 3.55 -16.35 8.36
N ASP A 160 2.77 -16.92 9.27
CA ASP A 160 1.54 -17.63 8.93
C ASP A 160 0.52 -16.73 8.23
N VAL A 161 0.34 -15.47 8.66
CA VAL A 161 -0.64 -14.58 8.03
C VAL A 161 -0.16 -14.08 6.67
N ILE A 162 1.16 -13.91 6.54
CA ILE A 162 1.85 -13.49 5.32
C ILE A 162 1.89 -14.65 4.30
N THR A 163 2.41 -15.80 4.69
CA THR A 163 2.67 -16.96 3.80
C THR A 163 1.40 -17.67 3.36
N LYS A 164 0.37 -17.75 4.22
CA LYS A 164 -0.88 -18.46 3.91
C LYS A 164 -1.95 -17.55 3.30
N ARG A 165 -1.61 -16.32 2.91
CA ARG A 165 -2.57 -15.36 2.35
C ARG A 165 -3.30 -15.90 1.10
N HIS A 166 -2.61 -16.58 0.20
CA HIS A 166 -3.23 -17.22 -0.96
C HIS A 166 -4.32 -18.26 -0.58
N ILE A 167 -4.23 -18.85 0.62
CA ILE A 167 -5.28 -19.73 1.18
C ILE A 167 -6.45 -18.86 1.66
N PHE A 168 -6.16 -17.78 2.38
CA PHE A 168 -7.17 -16.86 2.89
C PHE A 168 -8.02 -16.23 1.78
N ASN A 169 -7.41 -15.83 0.65
CA ASN A 169 -8.15 -15.29 -0.49
C ASN A 169 -9.22 -16.27 -1.03
N LYS A 170 -9.04 -17.59 -0.85
CA LYS A 170 -10.01 -18.61 -1.28
C LYS A 170 -11.13 -18.89 -0.27
N ILE A 171 -10.90 -18.62 1.02
CA ILE A 171 -11.81 -19.02 2.10
C ILE A 171 -12.52 -17.84 2.78
N ILE A 172 -11.95 -16.64 2.70
CA ILE A 172 -12.54 -15.45 3.31
C ILE A 172 -13.80 -15.08 2.55
N PRO A 173 -14.96 -14.92 3.20
CA PRO A 173 -16.18 -14.48 2.53
C PRO A 173 -16.01 -13.13 1.81
N ASP A 174 -16.75 -12.92 0.71
CA ASP A 174 -16.65 -11.70 -0.11
C ASP A 174 -17.05 -10.43 0.64
N ASP A 175 -17.87 -10.57 1.67
CA ASP A 175 -18.39 -9.51 2.54
C ASP A 175 -17.50 -9.23 3.76
N VAL A 176 -16.25 -9.70 3.75
CA VAL A 176 -15.23 -9.37 4.77
C VAL A 176 -14.26 -8.30 4.27
N TYR A 177 -14.10 -7.26 5.08
CA TYR A 177 -13.31 -6.07 4.78
C TYR A 177 -12.24 -5.82 5.84
N LEU A 178 -11.25 -4.99 5.48
CA LEU A 178 -10.39 -4.33 6.45
C LEU A 178 -10.90 -2.93 6.75
N PHE A 179 -10.80 -2.55 8.02
CA PHE A 179 -10.94 -1.17 8.46
C PHE A 179 -9.92 -0.88 9.56
N VAL A 180 -9.55 0.38 9.74
CA VAL A 180 -8.74 0.84 10.87
C VAL A 180 -9.67 1.57 11.83
N PRO A 181 -9.93 1.03 13.04
CA PRO A 181 -10.81 1.68 14.00
C PRO A 181 -10.23 3.04 14.42
N PRO A 182 -11.05 4.12 14.49
CA PRO A 182 -10.58 5.44 14.93
C PRO A 182 -9.91 5.43 16.32
N GLU A 183 -10.41 4.58 17.21
CA GLU A 183 -9.94 4.41 18.58
C GLU A 183 -8.67 3.56 18.72
N ARG A 184 -8.26 2.82 17.68
CA ARG A 184 -7.01 2.04 17.67
C ARG A 184 -6.03 2.67 16.71
N THR A 185 -4.92 3.18 17.25
CA THR A 185 -3.91 3.86 16.43
C THR A 185 -3.18 2.88 15.53
N GLY A 186 -3.64 2.77 14.28
CA GLY A 186 -2.87 2.22 13.17
C GLY A 186 -2.99 0.71 12.92
N GLU A 187 -3.77 -0.03 13.70
CA GLU A 187 -4.02 -1.46 13.45
C GLU A 187 -5.30 -1.66 12.63
N ALA A 188 -5.24 -2.54 11.63
CA ALA A 188 -6.39 -2.96 10.85
C ALA A 188 -7.11 -4.15 11.50
N GLU A 189 -8.44 -4.08 11.49
CA GLU A 189 -9.37 -5.11 11.97
C GLU A 189 -10.18 -5.71 10.81
N LEU A 190 -10.72 -6.91 11.03
CA LEU A 190 -11.70 -7.51 10.13
C LEU A 190 -13.10 -7.07 10.53
N CYS A 191 -13.92 -6.73 9.53
CA CYS A 191 -15.34 -6.49 9.71
C CYS A 191 -16.16 -7.18 8.63
N TYR A 192 -17.47 -7.26 8.87
CA TYR A 192 -18.44 -7.84 7.96
C TYR A 192 -19.43 -6.79 7.48
N SER A 193 -19.72 -6.72 6.19
CA SER A 193 -20.84 -5.93 5.69
C SER A 193 -21.26 -6.34 4.29
N LYS A 194 -22.57 -6.49 4.07
CA LYS A 194 -23.12 -6.73 2.73
C LYS A 194 -23.21 -5.45 1.88
N ASN A 195 -23.09 -4.28 2.51
CA ASN A 195 -23.36 -2.98 1.90
C ASN A 195 -22.20 -1.98 2.09
N ALA A 196 -21.01 -2.43 2.52
CA ALA A 196 -19.92 -1.51 2.78
C ALA A 196 -19.48 -0.82 1.48
N THR A 197 -19.50 0.51 1.52
CA THR A 197 -18.98 1.34 0.45
C THR A 197 -17.49 1.52 0.63
N ILE A 198 -16.70 1.11 -0.36
CA ILE A 198 -15.29 1.50 -0.42
C ILE A 198 -15.27 2.99 -0.77
N PRO A 199 -14.57 3.85 -0.02
CA PRO A 199 -14.50 5.25 -0.33
C PRO A 199 -13.92 5.43 -1.74
N ILE A 200 -14.72 6.01 -2.64
CA ILE A 200 -14.24 6.41 -3.97
C ILE A 200 -13.45 7.71 -3.76
N ILE A 201 -12.12 7.65 -3.90
CA ILE A 201 -11.24 8.80 -3.71
C ILE A 201 -10.73 9.34 -5.05
#